data_AF-A0A7Y2CA68-F1
#
_entry.id   AF-A0A7Y2CA68-F1
#
_cell.length_a   1.000
_cell.length_b   1.000
_cell.length_c   1.000
_cell.angle_alpha   90.00
_cell.angle_beta   90.00
_cell.angle_gamma   90.00
#
_symmetry.space_group_name_H-M   'P 1'
#
loop_
_entity.id
_entity.type
_entity.pdbx_description
1 polymer ?
#
loop_
_entity_poly.entity_id
_entity_poly.type
_entity_poly.pdbx_seq_one_letter_code
_entity_poly.pdbx_strand_id
1 'polypeptide(L)'
;MRGPSSSHTAASWRVAVLGVAILDDELSSALVEFDADGAWAPNYEEQGTVLGMSGGLLGISITDEQIIDHAEIASRRDISIEYKISHFPTDHPNTVRLTLAGASG
;
A
#
# COMPACT_ATOMS: atom_id res chain seq x y z
N MET A 1 9.04 0.47 14.74
CA MET A 1 9.45 1.33 13.62
C MET A 1 10.81 0.87 13.13
N ARG A 2 10.86 0.18 11.99
CA ARG A 2 12.09 -0.27 11.32
C ARG A 2 12.18 0.48 9.97
N GLY A 3 13.30 1.14 9.67
CA GLY A 3 13.53 1.84 8.39
C GLY A 3 13.65 3.39 8.46
N PRO A 4 14.28 4.03 7.45
CA PRO A 4 14.77 5.42 7.50
C PRO A 4 13.69 6.51 7.55
N SER A 5 12.41 6.18 7.31
CA SER A 5 11.28 7.12 7.35
C SER A 5 10.04 6.48 7.96
N SER A 6 9.99 6.46 9.29
CA SER A 6 8.85 5.89 10.03
C SER A 6 7.48 6.49 9.70
N SER A 7 7.45 7.75 9.23
CA SER A 7 6.22 8.44 8.86
C SER A 7 5.61 7.89 7.58
N HIS A 8 6.40 7.60 6.55
CA HIS A 8 5.91 7.08 5.27
C HIS A 8 5.35 5.67 5.42
N THR A 9 6.07 4.80 6.13
CA THR A 9 5.58 3.45 6.45
C THR A 9 4.28 3.50 7.26
N ALA A 10 4.20 4.35 8.28
CA ALA A 10 3.01 4.43 9.13
C ALA A 10 1.84 5.13 8.45
N ALA A 11 2.09 6.08 7.54
CA ALA A 11 1.05 6.73 6.75
C ALA A 11 0.47 5.77 5.71
N SER A 12 1.33 5.10 4.92
CA SER A 12 0.87 4.16 3.89
C SER A 12 0.12 2.97 4.48
N TRP A 13 0.58 2.44 5.61
CA TRP A 13 -0.12 1.36 6.32
C TRP A 13 -1.53 1.76 6.75
N ARG A 14 -1.71 2.98 7.30
CA ARG A 14 -3.04 3.46 7.70
C ARG A 14 -3.97 3.65 6.51
N VAL A 15 -3.45 4.20 5.40
CA VAL A 15 -4.22 4.36 4.16
C VAL A 15 -4.70 3.00 3.65
N ALA A 16 -3.82 1.99 3.62
CA ALA A 16 -4.17 0.63 3.21
C ALA A 16 -5.24 -0.02 4.11
N VAL A 17 -5.07 0.06 5.43
CA VAL A 17 -6.03 -0.50 6.39
C VAL A 17 -7.40 0.15 6.26
N LEU A 18 -7.46 1.47 6.07
CA LEU A 18 -8.71 2.17 5.81
C LEU A 18 -9.33 1.73 4.48
N GLY A 19 -8.52 1.56 3.43
CA GLY A 19 -9.00 1.07 2.13
C GLY A 19 -9.65 -0.32 2.21
N VAL A 20 -8.97 -1.28 2.87
CA VAL A 20 -9.51 -2.64 3.07
C VAL A 20 -10.77 -2.62 3.94
N ALA A 21 -10.81 -1.78 4.98
CA ALA A 21 -12.01 -1.64 5.81
C ALA A 21 -13.21 -1.04 5.04
N ILE A 22 -12.96 -0.19 4.04
CA ILE A 22 -14.00 0.37 3.15
C ILE A 22 -14.46 -0.67 2.12
N LEU A 23 -13.56 -1.54 1.64
CA LEU A 23 -13.89 -2.60 0.68
C LEU A 23 -14.94 -3.58 1.24
N ASP A 24 -14.88 -3.87 2.54
CA ASP A 24 -15.79 -4.81 3.24
C ASP A 24 -15.87 -6.21 2.56
N ASP A 25 -14.75 -6.65 1.99
CA ASP A 25 -14.57 -7.96 1.37
C ASP A 25 -13.12 -8.44 1.55
N GLU A 26 -12.87 -9.73 1.31
CA GLU A 26 -11.52 -10.28 1.23
C GLU A 26 -10.80 -9.71 0.02
N LEU A 27 -9.67 -9.03 0.23
CA LEU A 27 -8.90 -8.40 -0.84
C LEU A 27 -8.35 -9.45 -1.81
N SER A 28 -8.68 -9.34 -3.10
CA SER A 28 -8.12 -10.18 -4.17
C SER A 28 -7.01 -9.46 -4.95
N SER A 29 -7.16 -8.16 -5.18
CA SER A 29 -6.12 -7.35 -5.81
C SER A 29 -6.15 -5.89 -5.40
N ALA A 30 -4.98 -5.27 -5.44
CA ALA A 30 -4.79 -3.85 -5.19
C ALA A 30 -3.86 -3.24 -6.24
N LEU A 31 -4.28 -2.11 -6.81
CA LEU A 31 -3.44 -1.22 -7.59
C LEU A 31 -3.21 0.07 -6.78
N VAL A 32 -1.95 0.33 -6.46
CA VAL A 32 -1.48 1.52 -5.74
C VAL A 32 -0.82 2.46 -6.73
N GLU A 33 -1.38 3.65 -6.86
CA GLU A 33 -0.91 4.65 -7.83
C GLU A 33 -0.41 5.91 -7.12
N PHE A 34 0.80 6.31 -7.49
CA PHE A 34 1.39 7.60 -7.13
C PHE A 34 1.31 8.53 -8.33
N ASP A 35 0.88 9.77 -8.10
CA ASP A 35 0.94 10.79 -9.13
C ASP A 35 2.40 11.13 -9.46
N ALA A 36 2.73 11.25 -10.75
CA ALA A 36 4.09 11.47 -11.22
C ALA A 36 4.68 12.80 -10.73
N ASP A 37 3.84 13.81 -10.50
CA ASP A 37 4.24 15.10 -9.94
C ASP A 37 4.06 15.13 -8.40
N GLY A 38 3.63 14.02 -7.81
CA GLY A 38 3.44 13.85 -6.38
C GLY A 38 4.74 13.59 -5.60
N ALA A 39 4.72 13.84 -4.29
CA ALA A 39 5.88 13.71 -3.41
C ALA A 39 6.35 12.26 -3.18
N TRP A 40 5.51 11.28 -3.50
CA TRP A 40 5.77 9.86 -3.25
C TRP A 40 6.43 9.17 -4.46
N ALA A 41 6.13 9.62 -5.68
CA ALA A 41 6.62 8.97 -6.90
C ALA A 41 8.14 8.81 -6.97
N PRO A 42 8.99 9.77 -6.53
CA PRO A 42 10.43 9.63 -6.66
C PRO A 42 11.07 8.54 -5.80
N ASN A 43 10.43 8.11 -4.70
CA ASN A 43 11.10 7.29 -3.68
C ASN A 43 10.17 6.34 -2.90
N TYR A 44 9.00 5.99 -3.44
CA TYR A 44 8.05 5.10 -2.77
C TYR A 44 8.67 3.73 -2.43
N GLU A 45 9.63 3.24 -3.22
CA GLU A 45 10.33 1.98 -2.94
C GLU A 45 11.31 2.09 -1.76
N GLU A 46 11.99 3.22 -1.64
CA GLU A 46 13.13 3.40 -0.72
C GLU A 46 12.73 3.91 0.67
N GLN A 47 11.57 4.55 0.81
CA GLN A 47 11.10 5.13 2.08
C GLN A 47 10.19 4.22 2.91
N GLY A 48 10.11 2.93 2.56
CA GLY A 48 9.25 1.97 3.28
C GLY A 48 7.75 2.20 3.06
N THR A 49 7.37 2.96 2.03
CA THR A 49 5.96 3.10 1.61
C THR A 49 5.40 1.75 1.19
N VAL A 50 6.13 1.01 0.34
CA VAL A 50 5.73 -0.33 -0.13
C VAL A 50 5.55 -1.31 1.03
N LEU A 51 6.45 -1.26 2.02
CA LEU A 51 6.38 -2.09 3.23
C LEU A 51 5.09 -1.80 4.01
N GLY A 52 4.81 -0.53 4.29
CA GLY A 52 3.62 -0.12 5.03
C GLY A 52 2.33 -0.41 4.25
N MET A 53 2.29 -0.07 2.96
CA MET A 53 1.13 -0.25 2.10
C MET A 53 0.80 -1.74 1.93
N SER A 54 1.78 -2.57 1.55
CA SER A 54 1.59 -4.02 1.42
C SER A 54 1.19 -4.64 2.75
N GLY A 55 1.84 -4.27 3.86
CA GLY A 55 1.50 -4.78 5.18
C GLY A 55 0.05 -4.47 5.57
N GLY A 56 -0.39 -3.23 5.36
CA GLY A 56 -1.76 -2.82 5.65
C GLY A 56 -2.80 -3.50 4.76
N LEU A 57 -2.50 -3.65 3.46
CA LEU A 57 -3.38 -4.35 2.50
C LEU A 57 -3.54 -5.83 2.87
N LEU A 58 -2.49 -6.45 3.41
CA LEU A 58 -2.48 -7.86 3.84
C LEU A 58 -2.97 -8.05 5.29
N GLY A 59 -3.37 -6.98 5.98
CA GLY A 59 -3.79 -7.04 7.38
C GLY A 59 -2.68 -7.42 8.37
N ILE A 60 -1.41 -7.24 7.99
CA ILE A 60 -0.24 -7.51 8.84
C ILE A 60 0.02 -6.26 9.69
N SER A 61 0.22 -6.45 11.00
CA SER A 61 0.56 -5.32 11.87
C SER A 61 1.90 -4.68 11.48
N ILE A 62 1.98 -3.36 11.51
CA ILE A 62 3.22 -2.60 11.23
C ILE A 62 4.36 -2.93 12.20
N THR A 63 4.06 -3.52 13.35
CA THR A 63 5.06 -3.96 14.33
C THR A 63 5.37 -5.45 14.25
N ASP A 64 4.64 -6.20 13.41
CA ASP A 64 4.91 -7.61 13.17
C ASP A 64 6.19 -7.75 12.34
N GLU A 65 7.04 -8.69 12.71
CA GLU A 65 8.28 -8.95 11.97
C GLU A 65 7.99 -9.58 10.60
N GLN A 66 6.87 -10.30 10.46
CA GLN A 66 6.43 -10.90 9.19
C GLN A 66 6.12 -9.88 8.10
N ILE A 67 5.98 -8.59 8.44
CA ILE A 67 5.71 -7.55 7.44
C ILE A 67 6.83 -7.45 6.39
N ILE A 68 8.06 -7.85 6.71
CA ILE A 68 9.17 -7.88 5.76
C ILE A 68 8.96 -8.92 4.65
N ASP A 69 8.17 -9.96 4.92
CA ASP A 69 7.86 -11.06 4.00
C ASP A 69 6.57 -10.77 3.21
N HIS A 70 6.12 -9.50 3.15
CA HIS A 70 4.83 -9.12 2.56
C HIS A 70 4.63 -9.65 1.14
N ALA A 71 5.68 -9.71 0.31
CA ALA A 71 5.58 -10.20 -1.06
C ALA A 71 5.33 -11.71 -1.12
N GLU A 72 5.99 -12.49 -0.27
CA GLU A 72 5.76 -13.94 -0.14
C GLU A 72 4.37 -14.21 0.43
N ILE A 73 3.95 -13.44 1.44
CA ILE A 73 2.62 -13.58 2.04
C ILE A 73 1.52 -13.26 1.03
N ALA A 74 1.67 -12.20 0.24
CA ALA A 74 0.73 -11.86 -0.83
C ALA A 74 0.60 -13.01 -1.84
N SER A 75 1.74 -13.53 -2.31
CA SER A 75 1.79 -14.67 -3.25
C SER A 75 1.11 -15.92 -2.67
N ARG A 76 1.40 -16.27 -1.41
CA ARG A 76 0.79 -17.43 -0.73
C ARG A 76 -0.71 -17.30 -0.51
N ARG A 77 -1.23 -16.08 -0.45
CA ARG A 77 -2.66 -15.78 -0.30
C ARG A 77 -3.36 -15.52 -1.64
N ASP A 78 -2.66 -15.68 -2.76
CA ASP A 78 -3.16 -15.37 -4.10
C ASP A 78 -3.65 -13.90 -4.25
N ILE A 79 -3.04 -12.97 -3.51
CA ILE A 79 -3.36 -11.54 -3.56
C ILE A 79 -2.36 -10.82 -4.47
N SER A 80 -2.87 -10.13 -5.48
CA SER A 80 -2.04 -9.32 -6.39
C SER A 80 -1.93 -7.88 -5.90
N ILE A 81 -0.70 -7.37 -5.70
CA ILE A 81 -0.46 -5.97 -5.34
C ILE A 81 0.48 -5.35 -6.38
N GLU A 82 -0.01 -4.33 -7.07
CA GLU A 82 0.76 -3.61 -8.09
C GLU A 82 0.99 -2.15 -7.67
N TYR A 83 2.20 -1.65 -7.93
CA TYR A 83 2.57 -0.25 -7.72
C TYR A 83 2.86 0.40 -9.07
N LYS A 84 2.27 1.57 -9.30
CA LYS A 84 2.46 2.34 -10.53
C LYS A 84 2.64 3.82 -10.26
N ILE A 85 3.47 4.44 -11.09
CA ILE A 85 3.47 5.89 -11.27
C ILE A 85 2.51 6.20 -12.42
N SER A 86 1.56 7.09 -12.20
CA SER A 86 0.58 7.50 -13.22
C SER A 86 0.32 9.01 -13.14
N HIS A 87 -0.54 9.54 -13.99
CA HIS A 87 -1.05 10.91 -13.85
C HIS A 87 -2.54 10.84 -13.53
N PHE A 88 -2.97 11.55 -12.49
CA PHE A 88 -4.39 11.70 -12.19
C PHE A 88 -4.72 13.05 -11.56
N PRO A 89 -5.96 13.55 -11.70
CA PRO A 89 -6.35 14.81 -11.09
C PRO A 89 -6.20 14.74 -9.55
N THR A 90 -5.32 15.57 -9.01
CA THR A 90 -5.12 15.77 -7.57
C THR A 90 -4.70 17.22 -7.31
N ASP A 91 -5.06 17.77 -6.15
CA ASP A 91 -4.69 19.11 -5.70
C ASP A 91 -3.62 19.09 -4.59
N HIS A 92 -3.18 17.90 -4.17
CA HIS A 92 -2.22 17.72 -3.10
C HIS A 92 -1.09 16.74 -3.49
N PRO A 93 0.19 17.03 -3.16
CA PRO A 93 1.33 16.21 -3.54
C PRO A 93 1.43 14.88 -2.77
N ASN A 94 0.74 14.75 -1.62
CA ASN A 94 0.69 13.51 -0.84
C ASN A 94 -0.57 12.67 -1.10
N THR A 95 -1.12 12.74 -2.30
CA THR A 95 -2.26 11.93 -2.70
C THR A 95 -1.79 10.59 -3.26
N VAL A 96 -2.46 9.52 -2.85
CA VAL A 96 -2.29 8.16 -3.39
C VAL A 96 -3.66 7.68 -3.84
N ARG A 97 -3.74 7.05 -5.01
CA ARG A 97 -4.96 6.40 -5.48
C ARG A 97 -4.87 4.91 -5.25
N LEU A 98 -5.89 4.35 -4.61
CA LEU A 98 -6.04 2.91 -4.41
C LEU A 98 -7.24 2.42 -5.24
N THR A 99 -6.99 1.40 -6.05
CA THR A 99 -8.06 0.60 -6.67
C THR A 99 -8.00 -0.79 -6.06
N LEU A 100 -9.06 -1.18 -5.35
CA LEU A 100 -9.15 -2.46 -4.65
C LEU A 100 -10.27 -3.31 -5.28
N ALA A 101 -10.04 -4.61 -5.38
CA ALA A 101 -11.06 -5.58 -5.75
C ALA A 101 -11.18 -6.64 -4.66
N GLY A 102 -12.41 -7.02 -4.34
CA GLY A 102 -12.71 -8.11 -3.43
C GLY A 102 -12.66 -9.47 -4.12
N ALA A 103 -12.72 -10.55 -3.36
CA ALA A 103 -12.85 -11.91 -3.87
C ALA A 103 -14.23 -12.13 -4.53
N SER A 104 -15.22 -11.32 -4.17
CA SER A 104 -16.60 -11.42 -4.66
C SER A 104 -16.84 -10.71 -6.02
N GLY A 105 -15.86 -9.94 -6.51
CA GLY A 105 -15.98 -9.09 -7.71
C GLY A 105 -16.56 -7.70 -7.43
#